data_AF-A0A1F9VCX2-F1
#
_entry.id   AF-A0A1F9VCX2-F1
#
_cell.length_a   1.000
_cell.length_b   1.000
_cell.length_c   1.000
_cell.angle_alpha   90.00
_cell.angle_beta   90.00
_cell.angle_gamma   90.00
#
_symmetry.space_group_name_H-M   'P 1'
#
loop_
_entity.id
_entity.type
_entity.pdbx_description
1 polymer ?
#
loop_
_entity_poly.entity_id
_entity_poly.type
_entity_poly.pdbx_seq_one_letter_code
_entity_poly.pdbx_strand_id
1 'polypeptide(L)'
;MEIKEKIIIDLNDLFPPKASLQVVQEKLKNWDVAAYKNKKVQIRGCSPTWAHLLVAGKLFGVVEALDFILDDSKGGIVIPIIPSSLT
;
A
#
# COMPACT_ATOMS: atom_id res chain seq x y z
N MET A 1 -5.11 21.21 12.48
CA MET A 1 -4.51 20.13 11.68
C MET A 1 -5.36 19.98 10.43
N GLU A 2 -4.85 20.36 9.26
CA GLU A 2 -5.54 20.00 8.01
C GLU A 2 -5.55 18.47 7.90
N ILE A 3 -6.75 17.90 7.81
CA ILE A 3 -6.91 16.51 7.41
C ILE A 3 -6.57 16.49 5.92
N LYS A 4 -5.27 16.43 5.59
CA LYS A 4 -4.84 16.17 4.21
C LYS A 4 -5.45 14.83 3.81
N GLU A 5 -6.32 14.88 2.81
CA GLU A 5 -7.11 13.75 2.33
C GLU A 5 -6.18 12.57 2.01
N LYS A 6 -6.43 11.44 2.67
CA LYS A 6 -5.59 10.24 2.59
C LYS A 6 -6.24 9.27 1.62
N ILE A 7 -5.51 8.83 0.60
CA ILE A 7 -6.01 7.83 -0.34
C ILE A 7 -5.89 6.46 0.29
N ILE A 8 -6.99 5.71 0.30
CA ILE A 8 -7.02 4.34 0.78
C ILE A 8 -6.91 3.39 -0.41
N ILE A 9 -5.95 2.48 -0.32
CA ILE A 9 -5.77 1.36 -1.25
C ILE A 9 -6.14 0.08 -0.49
N ASP A 10 -7.28 -0.50 -0.85
CA ASP A 10 -7.72 -1.78 -0.32
C ASP A 10 -7.14 -2.91 -1.16
N LEU A 11 -6.33 -3.78 -0.54
CA LEU A 11 -5.73 -4.91 -1.25
C LEU A 11 -6.77 -5.93 -1.71
N ASN A 12 -7.98 -5.94 -1.12
CA ASN A 12 -9.06 -6.78 -1.59
C ASN A 12 -9.64 -6.29 -2.93
N ASP A 13 -9.52 -5.00 -3.25
CA ASP A 13 -9.91 -4.44 -4.57
C ASP A 13 -8.83 -4.69 -5.62
N LEU A 14 -7.57 -4.79 -5.18
CA LEU A 14 -6.43 -5.06 -6.04
C LEU A 14 -6.26 -6.55 -6.32
N PHE A 15 -6.51 -7.45 -5.39
CA PHE A 15 -6.19 -8.85 -5.56
C PHE A 15 -7.39 -9.74 -5.20
N PRO A 16 -7.61 -10.83 -5.96
CA PRO A 16 -8.61 -11.81 -5.54
C PRO A 16 -8.22 -12.41 -4.18
N PRO A 17 -9.20 -12.88 -3.40
CA PRO A 17 -8.93 -13.61 -2.16
C PRO A 17 -7.97 -14.78 -2.43
N LYS A 18 -6.97 -14.95 -1.57
CA LYS A 18 -5.93 -16.00 -1.70
C LYS A 18 -5.10 -15.92 -2.98
N ALA A 19 -4.87 -14.72 -3.52
CA ALA A 19 -3.95 -14.52 -4.63
C ALA A 19 -2.56 -15.11 -4.35
N SER A 20 -2.00 -15.82 -5.33
CA SER A 20 -0.63 -16.33 -5.24
C SER A 20 0.39 -15.19 -5.42
N LEU A 21 1.63 -15.43 -5.01
CA LEU A 21 2.73 -14.48 -5.19
C LEU A 21 2.91 -14.06 -6.66
N GLN A 22 2.83 -15.02 -7.60
CA GLN A 22 2.99 -14.72 -9.03
C GLN A 22 1.90 -13.75 -9.52
N VAL A 23 0.64 -13.98 -9.14
CA VAL A 23 -0.49 -13.13 -9.55
C VAL A 23 -0.31 -11.70 -9.04
N VAL A 24 0.13 -11.54 -7.79
CA VAL A 24 0.40 -10.21 -7.22
C VAL A 24 1.54 -9.51 -7.97
N GLN A 25 2.65 -10.22 -8.23
CA GLN A 25 3.79 -9.66 -8.95
C GLN A 25 3.45 -9.24 -10.38
N GLU A 26 2.70 -10.05 -11.12
CA GLU A 26 2.26 -9.72 -12.48
C GLU A 26 1.36 -8.49 -12.50
N LYS A 27 0.39 -8.41 -11.59
CA LYS A 27 -0.48 -7.24 -11.50
C LYS A 27 0.31 -5.97 -11.16
N LEU A 28 1.27 -6.05 -10.24
CA LEU A 28 2.11 -4.90 -9.85
C LEU A 28 3.08 -4.44 -10.94
N LYS A 29 3.51 -5.33 -11.86
CA LYS A 29 4.35 -4.93 -13.01
C LYS A 29 3.63 -3.89 -13.88
N ASN A 30 2.36 -4.13 -14.18
CA ASN A 30 1.55 -3.30 -15.07
C ASN A 30 0.71 -2.24 -14.35
N TRP A 31 0.79 -2.17 -13.01
CA TRP A 31 0.04 -1.20 -12.24
C TRP A 31 0.68 0.20 -12.35
N ASP A 32 -0.07 1.13 -12.95
CA ASP A 32 0.29 2.54 -12.99
C ASP A 32 0.02 3.20 -11.64
N VAL A 33 1.09 3.73 -11.05
CA VAL A 33 1.05 4.40 -9.74
C VAL A 33 1.20 5.92 -9.85
N ALA A 34 1.25 6.48 -11.07
CA ALA A 34 1.38 7.93 -11.28
C ALA A 34 0.25 8.72 -10.60
N ALA A 35 -0.96 8.14 -10.53
CA ALA A 35 -2.11 8.73 -9.87
C ALA A 35 -1.92 8.97 -8.36
N TYR A 36 -0.93 8.32 -7.74
CA TYR A 36 -0.60 8.46 -6.30
C TYR A 36 0.58 9.40 -6.04
N LYS A 37 1.16 10.01 -7.08
CA LYS A 37 2.32 10.89 -6.93
C LYS A 37 2.04 12.04 -5.95
N ASN A 38 2.95 12.26 -4.99
CA ASN A 38 2.86 13.29 -3.96
C ASN A 38 1.58 13.23 -3.10
N LYS A 39 0.94 12.06 -3.00
CA LYS A 39 -0.24 11.86 -2.15
C LYS A 39 0.12 11.06 -0.91
N LYS A 40 -0.67 11.22 0.16
CA LYS A 40 -0.59 10.36 1.35
C LYS A 40 -1.46 9.13 1.12
N VAL A 41 -0.89 7.94 1.29
CA VAL A 41 -1.56 6.68 0.97
C VAL A 41 -1.59 5.76 2.19
N GLN A 42 -2.74 5.13 2.42
CA GLN A 42 -2.90 3.99 3.33
C GLN A 42 -3.13 2.71 2.54
N ILE A 43 -2.38 1.65 2.82
CA ILE A 43 -2.70 0.30 2.34
C ILE A 43 -3.43 -0.44 3.46
N ARG A 44 -4.52 -1.13 3.12
CA ARG A 44 -5.26 -1.99 4.07
C ARG A 44 -5.78 -3.25 3.39
N GLY A 45 -6.34 -4.17 4.17
CA GLY A 45 -7.07 -5.34 3.69
C GLY A 45 -6.54 -6.62 4.30
N CYS A 46 -7.25 -7.73 4.06
CA CYS A 46 -6.96 -9.03 4.69
C CYS A 46 -5.88 -9.83 3.94
N SER A 47 -5.11 -9.19 3.07
CA SER A 47 -4.04 -9.84 2.34
C SER A 47 -2.83 -10.10 3.26
N PRO A 48 -2.00 -11.12 3.00
CA PRO A 48 -0.80 -11.36 3.79
C PRO A 48 0.13 -10.14 3.85
N THR A 49 0.96 -10.05 4.89
CA THR A 49 1.93 -8.94 5.07
C THR A 49 2.85 -8.77 3.87
N TRP A 50 3.28 -9.86 3.22
CA TRP A 50 4.16 -9.77 2.04
C TRP A 50 3.48 -9.04 0.87
N ALA A 51 2.16 -9.13 0.72
CA ALA A 51 1.43 -8.43 -0.35
C ALA A 51 1.39 -6.92 -0.08
N HIS A 52 1.16 -6.53 1.18
CA HIS A 52 1.27 -5.14 1.63
C HIS A 52 2.64 -4.55 1.33
N LEU A 53 3.71 -5.30 1.63
CA LEU A 53 5.09 -4.86 1.37
C LEU A 53 5.41 -4.71 -0.12
N LEU A 54 4.89 -5.59 -0.98
CA LEU A 54 5.08 -5.47 -2.43
C LEU A 54 4.37 -4.24 -3.01
N VAL A 55 3.14 -3.98 -2.59
CA VAL A 55 2.39 -2.78 -2.98
C VAL A 55 3.11 -1.52 -2.46
N ALA A 56 3.57 -1.57 -1.22
CA ALA A 56 4.34 -0.49 -0.62
C ALA A 56 5.64 -0.20 -1.38
N GLY A 57 6.39 -1.24 -1.74
CA GLY A 57 7.61 -1.11 -2.55
C GLY A 57 7.35 -0.50 -3.92
N LYS A 58 6.21 -0.80 -4.55
CA LYS A 58 5.81 -0.18 -5.83
C LYS A 58 5.47 1.31 -5.69
N LEU A 59 4.94 1.73 -4.54
CA LEU A 59 4.62 3.12 -4.22
C LEU A 59 5.80 3.92 -3.66
N PHE A 60 6.88 3.23 -3.26
CA PHE A 60 8.06 3.86 -2.68
C PHE A 60 8.69 4.87 -3.64
N GLY A 61 8.97 6.07 -3.15
CA GLY A 61 9.50 7.18 -3.96
C GLY A 61 8.48 7.86 -4.88
N VAL A 62 7.23 7.38 -4.92
CA VAL A 62 6.14 8.00 -5.70
C VAL A 62 5.23 8.84 -4.79
N VAL A 63 4.86 8.29 -3.64
CA VAL A 63 3.92 8.90 -2.69
C VAL A 63 4.62 9.84 -1.69
N GLU A 64 3.90 10.83 -1.14
CA GLU A 64 4.41 11.75 -0.10
C GLU A 64 4.65 11.00 1.21
N ALA A 65 3.69 10.15 1.59
CA ALA A 65 3.75 9.32 2.77
C ALA A 65 2.97 8.04 2.53
N LEU A 66 3.42 6.95 3.15
CA LEU A 66 2.77 5.66 3.05
C LEU A 66 2.62 5.07 4.44
N ASP A 67 1.46 4.52 4.74
CA ASP A 67 1.29 3.65 5.90
C ASP A 67 0.40 2.47 5.53
N PHE A 68 0.44 1.43 6.35
CA PHE A 68 -0.45 0.31 6.17
C PHE A 68 -0.95 -0.25 7.49
N ILE A 69 -2.16 -0.79 7.46
CA ILE A 69 -2.78 -1.48 8.58
C ILE A 69 -2.65 -2.98 8.32
N LEU A 70 -1.89 -3.66 9.17
CA LEU A 70 -1.95 -5.12 9.26
C LEU A 70 -3.18 -5.49 10.07
N ASP A 71 -4.23 -5.94 9.39
CA ASP A 71 -5.46 -6.41 10.02
C ASP A 71 -5.42 -7.94 10.10
N ASP A 72 -5.20 -8.46 11.30
CA ASP A 72 -5.23 -9.91 11.60
C ASP A 72 -6.62 -10.41 12.05
N SER A 73 -7.67 -9.62 11.81
CA SER A 73 -9.04 -9.85 12.31
C SER A 73 -9.21 -9.67 13.83
N LYS A 74 -8.19 -9.20 14.57
CA LYS A 74 -8.24 -8.93 16.02
C LYS A 74 -7.74 -7.53 16.42
N GLY A 75 -7.07 -6.82 15.53
CA GLY A 75 -6.67 -5.42 15.72
C GLY A 75 -5.70 -4.94 14.64
N GLY A 76 -5.75 -3.64 14.32
CA GLY A 76 -4.90 -3.04 13.29
C GLY A 76 -3.69 -2.30 13.87
N ILE A 77 -2.49 -2.62 13.42
CA ILE A 77 -1.28 -1.82 13.71
C ILE A 77 -0.94 -0.97 12.49
N VAL A 78 -0.88 0.35 12.67
CA VAL A 78 -0.44 1.29 11.62
C VAL A 78 1.09 1.31 11.59
N ILE A 79 1.68 0.92 10.47
CA ILE A 79 3.12 0.98 10.24
C ILE A 79 3.42 2.13 9.27
N PRO A 80 4.06 3.22 9.72
CA PRO A 80 4.49 4.29 8.83
C PRO A 80 5.71 3.85 8.01
N ILE A 81 5.64 4.05 6.70
CA ILE A 81 6.78 3.95 5.78
C ILE A 81 7.18 5.38 5.44
N ILE A 82 8.40 5.73 5.82
CA ILE A 82 8.99 7.04 5.52
C ILE A 82 9.74 6.90 4.19
N PRO A 83 9.25 7.47 3.08
CA PRO A 83 10.00 7.47 1.83
C PRO A 83 11.26 8.31 2.04
N SER A 84 12.42 7.79 1.65
CA SER A 84 13.67 8.54 1.74
C SER A 84 13.68 9.65 0.69
N SER A 85 13.30 10.86 1.10
CA SER A 85 13.62 12.10 0.38
C SER A 85 14.36 13.06 1.31
N LEU A 86 15.50 12.63 1.84
CA LEU A 86 16.45 13.47 2.59
C LEU A 86 17.89 12.93 2.42
N THR A 87 18.44 13.20 1.24
CA THR A 87 19.82 13.66 1.00
C THR A 87 19.84 14.32 -0.36
#